data_AF-A0A955U5X6-F1
#
_entry.id   AF-A0A955U5X6-F1
#
_cell.length_a   1.000
_cell.length_b   1.000
_cell.length_c   1.000
_cell.angle_alpha   90.00
_cell.angle_beta   90.00
_cell.angle_gamma   90.00
#
_symmetry.space_group_name_H-M   'P 1'
#
loop_
_entity.id
_entity.type
_entity.pdbx_description
1 polymer ?
#
loop_
_entity_poly.entity_id
_entity_poly.type
_entity_poly.pdbx_seq_one_letter_code
_entity_poly.pdbx_strand_id
1 'polypeptide(L)'
;MSWTFLSNHAHVLVCLARDPEQRVRDLAVAVGLTERAVVRILGELAADGYVEITREGRRNRYRILGGRGLRHPVEAGVSVEALLALITDHDGSSMV
;
A
#
# COMPACT_ATOMS: atom_id res chain seq x y z
N MET A 1 -2.59 7.45 -20.09
CA MET A 1 -3.06 6.95 -18.78
C MET A 1 -4.20 5.99 -19.05
N SER A 2 -3.97 4.70 -18.81
CA SER A 2 -5.03 3.70 -18.78
C SER A 2 -5.85 3.87 -17.51
N TRP A 3 -7.15 3.62 -17.58
CA TRP A 3 -8.04 3.64 -16.42
C TRP A 3 -7.64 2.53 -15.44
N THR A 4 -7.40 2.86 -14.17
CA THR A 4 -7.17 1.90 -13.09
C THR A 4 -8.35 1.93 -12.12
N PHE A 5 -8.75 0.77 -11.61
CA PHE A 5 -9.85 0.67 -10.65
C PHE A 5 -9.45 1.14 -9.25
N LEU A 6 -8.22 0.83 -8.83
CA LEU A 6 -7.69 1.21 -7.52
C LEU A 6 -7.01 2.58 -7.56
N SER A 7 -7.04 3.27 -6.42
CA SER A 7 -6.32 4.52 -6.22
C SER A 7 -4.81 4.28 -6.10
N ASN A 8 -4.02 5.33 -6.32
CA ASN A 8 -2.57 5.27 -6.11
C ASN A 8 -2.21 4.88 -4.65
N HIS A 9 -2.98 5.33 -3.66
CA HIS A 9 -2.81 4.93 -2.26
C HIS A 9 -3.01 3.43 -2.07
N ALA A 10 -4.04 2.85 -2.69
CA ALA A 10 -4.29 1.42 -2.63
C ALA A 10 -3.18 0.63 -3.32
N HIS A 11 -2.70 1.09 -4.48
CA HIS A 11 -1.55 0.46 -5.15
C HIS A 11 -0.29 0.47 -4.28
N VAL A 12 0.02 1.58 -3.61
CA VAL A 12 1.15 1.65 -2.67
C VAL A 12 0.96 0.68 -1.50
N LEU A 13 -0.23 0.61 -0.91
CA LEU A 13 -0.53 -0.34 0.18
C LEU A 13 -0.35 -1.80 -0.27
N VAL A 14 -0.80 -2.16 -1.47
CA VAL A 14 -0.60 -3.51 -2.04
C VAL A 14 0.88 -3.83 -2.19
N CYS A 15 1.69 -2.89 -2.70
CA CYS A 15 3.13 -3.10 -2.80
C CYS A 15 3.77 -3.30 -1.43
N LEU A 16 3.44 -2.48 -0.44
CA LEU A 16 3.95 -2.61 0.93
C LEU A 16 3.49 -3.90 1.62
N ALA A 17 2.30 -4.40 1.30
CA ALA A 17 1.80 -5.67 1.82
C ALA A 17 2.62 -6.87 1.28
N ARG A 18 3.12 -6.76 0.05
CA ARG A 18 3.98 -7.77 -0.59
C ARG A 18 5.43 -7.69 -0.11
N ASP A 19 5.97 -6.48 0.02
CA ASP A 19 7.32 -6.23 0.53
C ASP A 19 7.35 -4.99 1.44
N PRO A 20 7.38 -5.18 2.78
CA PRO A 20 7.40 -4.07 3.74
C PRO A 20 8.74 -3.34 3.82
N GLU A 21 9.79 -3.80 3.13
CA GLU A 21 11.12 -3.16 3.08
C GLU A 21 11.42 -2.56 1.70
N GLN A 22 10.41 -2.53 0.81
CA GLN A 22 10.54 -2.06 -0.55
C GLN A 22 11.00 -0.59 -0.56
N ARG A 23 11.99 -0.28 -1.41
CA ARG A 23 12.52 1.08 -1.50
C ARG A 23 11.52 1.97 -2.23
N VAL A 24 11.48 3.25 -1.85
CA VAL A 24 10.65 4.28 -2.53
C VAL A 24 10.84 4.28 -4.05
N ARG A 25 12.07 4.10 -4.51
CA ARG A 25 12.39 3.99 -5.94
C ARG A 25 11.69 2.81 -6.60
N ASP A 26 11.73 1.64 -5.96
CA ASP A 26 11.14 0.42 -6.51
C ASP A 26 9.61 0.49 -6.45
N LEU A 27 9.05 1.09 -5.39
CA LEU A 27 7.62 1.42 -5.29
C LEU A 27 7.19 2.33 -6.43
N ALA A 28 7.92 3.42 -6.70
CA ALA A 28 7.61 4.38 -7.75
C ALA A 28 7.53 3.71 -9.13
N VAL A 29 8.49 2.82 -9.43
CA VAL A 29 8.46 2.02 -10.66
C VAL A 29 7.25 1.09 -10.69
N ALA A 30 6.97 0.37 -9.59
CA ALA A 30 5.89 -0.60 -9.52
C ALA A 30 4.50 0.03 -9.70
N VAL A 31 4.27 1.23 -9.13
CA VAL A 31 2.97 1.93 -9.24
C VAL A 31 2.90 2.93 -10.39
N GLY A 32 3.97 3.09 -11.18
CA GLY A 32 4.02 4.02 -12.31
C GLY A 32 3.97 5.51 -11.90
N LEU A 33 4.54 5.84 -10.75
CA LEU A 33 4.58 7.21 -10.21
C LEU A 33 6.02 7.71 -10.08
N THR A 34 6.17 9.01 -9.78
CA THR A 34 7.48 9.56 -9.40
C THR A 34 7.79 9.25 -7.95
N GLU A 35 9.08 9.18 -7.59
CA GLU A 35 9.49 8.98 -6.19
C GLU A 35 8.88 10.04 -5.26
N ARG A 36 8.82 11.30 -5.69
CA ARG A 36 8.19 12.39 -4.94
C ARG A 36 6.70 12.14 -4.69
N ALA A 37 5.98 11.61 -5.68
CA ALA A 37 4.58 11.26 -5.53
C ALA A 37 4.39 10.11 -4.53
N VAL A 38 5.25 9.09 -4.58
CA VAL A 38 5.23 7.99 -3.60
C VAL A 38 5.53 8.49 -2.19
N VAL A 39 6.55 9.34 -1.99
CA VAL A 39 6.85 9.93 -0.68
C VAL A 39 5.66 10.73 -0.13
N ARG A 40 4.99 11.50 -0.98
CA ARG A 40 3.75 12.21 -0.58
C ARG A 40 2.66 11.23 -0.14
N ILE A 41 2.41 10.19 -0.93
CA ILE A 41 1.39 9.17 -0.61
C ILE A 41 1.72 8.44 0.71
N LEU A 42 2.99 8.07 0.92
CA LEU A 42 3.44 7.45 2.18
C LEU A 42 3.21 8.39 3.37
N GLY A 43 3.49 9.69 3.21
CA GLY A 43 3.22 10.70 4.23
C GLY A 43 1.73 10.85 4.53
N GLU A 44 0.88 10.84 3.50
CA GLU A 44 -0.59 10.87 3.66
C GLU A 44 -1.10 9.62 4.38
N LEU A 45 -0.68 8.42 3.95
CA LEU A 45 -1.02 7.15 4.59
C LEU A 45 -0.57 7.12 6.06
N ALA A 46 0.60 7.69 6.38
CA ALA A 46 1.09 7.77 7.75
C ALA A 46 0.30 8.76 8.61
N ALA A 47 0.05 9.97 8.10
CA ALA A 47 -0.77 10.97 8.78
C ALA A 47 -2.19 10.45 9.05
N ASP A 48 -2.70 9.64 8.12
CA ASP A 48 -4.02 9.04 8.16
C ASP A 48 -4.12 7.76 9.01
N GLY A 49 -2.99 7.28 9.54
CA GLY A 49 -2.91 6.11 10.41
C GLY A 49 -3.07 4.77 9.70
N TYR A 50 -2.75 4.69 8.41
CA TYR A 50 -2.73 3.44 7.63
C TYR A 50 -1.34 2.80 7.56
N VAL A 51 -0.27 3.58 7.69
CA VAL A 51 1.11 3.09 7.63
C VAL A 51 1.94 3.69 8.74
N GLU A 52 2.68 2.86 9.47
CA GLU A 52 3.77 3.28 10.33
C GLU A 52 5.09 3.12 9.58
N ILE A 53 5.96 4.13 9.65
CA ILE A 53 7.28 4.14 9.00
C ILE A 53 8.34 4.09 10.09
N THR A 54 9.09 3.00 10.15
CA THR A 54 10.23 2.86 11.08
C THR A 54 11.53 2.86 10.29
N ARG A 55 12.53 3.62 10.75
CA ARG A 55 13.85 3.60 10.14
C ARG A 55 14.69 2.48 10.76
N GLU A 56 15.04 1.49 9.94
CA GLU A 56 15.91 0.37 10.31
C GLU A 56 17.24 0.53 9.57
N GLY A 57 18.19 1.19 10.24
CA GLY A 57 19.51 1.53 9.68
C GLY A 57 19.43 2.46 8.47
N ARG A 58 19.75 1.92 7.28
CA ARG A 58 19.70 2.65 6.00
C ARG A 58 18.38 2.47 5.24
N ARG A 59 17.47 1.64 5.75
CA ARG A 59 16.19 1.33 5.10
C ARG A 59 15.03 1.82 5.96
N ASN A 60 13.92 2.08 5.29
CA ASN A 60 12.64 2.24 5.96
C ASN A 60 11.95 0.88 5.93
N ARG A 61 11.32 0.52 7.05
CA ARG A 61 10.39 -0.59 7.15
C ARG A 61 9.00 -0.02 7.36
N TYR A 62 8.06 -0.51 6.57
CA TYR A 62 6.68 -0.06 6.55
C TYR A 62 5.80 -1.10 7.23
N ARG A 63 5.00 -0.68 8.22
CA ARG A 63 3.98 -1.53 8.84
C ARG A 63 2.60 -0.98 8.49
N ILE A 64 1.78 -1.82 7.86
CA ILE A 64 0.39 -1.47 7.56
C ILE A 64 -0.45 -1.62 8.83
N LEU A 65 -1.23 -0.60 9.16
CA LEU A 65 -2.14 -0.56 10.29
C LEU A 65 -3.55 -0.94 9.80
N GLY A 66 -3.83 -2.25 9.80
CA GLY A 66 -5.05 -2.85 9.23
C GLY A 66 -6.37 -2.48 9.92
N GLY A 67 -6.31 -1.94 11.14
CA GLY A 67 -7.48 -1.64 11.97
C GLY A 67 -8.33 -0.45 11.51
N ARG A 68 -7.95 0.25 10.43
CA ARG A 68 -8.75 1.35 9.87
C ARG A 68 -9.59 0.88 8.69
N GLY A 69 -10.88 1.20 8.76
CA GLY A 69 -11.79 1.08 7.63
C GLY A 69 -11.34 1.94 6.44
N LEU A 70 -11.80 1.56 5.25
CA LEU A 70 -11.69 2.41 4.07
C LEU A 70 -12.44 3.74 4.33
N ARG A 71 -11.87 4.86 3.87
CA ARG A 71 -12.39 6.21 4.17
C ARG A 71 -13.77 6.48 3.60
N HIS A 72 -14.16 5.72 2.57
CA HIS A 72 -15.40 5.98 1.88
C HIS A 72 -16.58 5.40 2.66
N PRO A 73 -17.66 6.15 2.93
CA PRO A 73 -18.80 5.67 3.73
C PRO A 73 -19.49 4.43 3.12
N VAL A 74 -19.39 4.26 1.80
CA VAL A 74 -19.89 3.05 1.10
C VAL A 74 -19.05 1.81 1.43
N GLU A 75 -17.80 1.99 1.83
CA GLU A 75 -16.82 0.94 2.11
C GLU A 75 -16.50 0.82 3.61
N ALA A 76 -17.25 1.51 4.47
CA ALA A 76 -16.98 1.61 5.92
C ALA A 76 -17.00 0.26 6.66
N GLY A 77 -17.58 -0.78 6.05
CA GLY A 77 -17.57 -2.16 6.56
C GLY A 77 -16.34 -2.98 6.17
N VAL A 78 -15.45 -2.46 5.34
CA VAL A 78 -14.26 -3.16 4.84
C VAL A 78 -13.00 -2.51 5.39
N SER A 79 -12.17 -3.31 6.07
CA SER A 79 -10.85 -2.86 6.50
C SER A 79 -9.87 -2.84 5.34
N VAL A 80 -8.86 -1.98 5.42
CA VAL A 80 -7.73 -2.02 4.48
C VAL A 80 -7.07 -3.39 4.44
N GLU A 81 -7.00 -4.07 5.60
CA GLU A 81 -6.47 -5.43 5.69
C GLU A 81 -7.29 -6.44 4.89
N ALA A 82 -8.62 -6.39 4.95
CA ALA A 82 -9.50 -7.28 4.19
C ALA A 82 -9.34 -7.06 2.67
N LEU A 83 -9.24 -5.80 2.23
CA LEU A 83 -8.97 -5.48 0.83
C LEU A 83 -7.61 -6.03 0.38
N LEU A 84 -6.58 -5.84 1.20
CA LEU A 84 -5.23 -6.31 0.89
C LEU A 84 -5.19 -7.84 0.82
N ALA A 85 -5.80 -8.53 1.79
CA ALA A 85 -5.92 -9.98 1.78
C ALA A 85 -6.55 -10.48 0.48
N LEU A 86 -7.67 -9.89 0.05
CA LEU A 86 -8.30 -10.27 -1.23
C LEU A 86 -7.36 -10.14 -2.43
N ILE A 87 -6.53 -9.10 -2.48
CA ILE A 87 -5.64 -8.84 -3.61
C ILE A 87 -4.36 -9.70 -3.55
N THR A 88 -3.81 -9.92 -2.35
CA THR A 88 -2.57 -10.68 -2.16
C THR A 88 -2.80 -12.19 -2.19
N ASP A 89 -3.97 -12.67 -1.77
CA ASP A 89 -4.32 -14.09 -1.75
C ASP A 89 -4.60 -14.66 -3.16
N HIS A 90 -5.02 -13.80 -4.10
CA HIS A 90 -5.20 -14.17 -5.53
C HIS A 90 -3.88 -14.26 -6.33
N ASP A 91 -2.72 -14.01 -5.71
CA ASP A 91 -1.40 -14.31 -6.29
C ASP A 91 -1.09 -15.83 -6.22
N GLY A 92 -2.05 -16.64 -5.76
CA GLY A 92 -2.07 -18.10 -5.80
C GLY A 92 -2.30 -18.71 -7.19
N SER A 93 -1.58 -18.24 -8.21
CA SER A 93 -1.31 -19.06 -9.41
C SER A 93 0.13 -19.56 -9.36
N SER A 94 0.43 -20.34 -8.32
CA SER A 94 1.50 -21.35 -8.30
C SER A 94 1.22 -22.37 -7.21
N MET A 95 0.37 -23.36 -7.52
CA MET A 95 0.75 -24.77 -7.52
C MET A 95 -0.41 -25.65 -8.06
N VAL A 96 -0.36 -25.96 -9.36
CA VAL A 96 -0.76 -27.28 -9.90
C VAL A 96 0.36 -27.78 -10.81
#